data_AF-A0A067MNZ9-F1
#
_entry.id   AF-A0A067MNZ9-F1
#
_cell.length_a   1.000
_cell.length_b   1.000
_cell.length_c   1.000
_cell.angle_alpha   90.00
_cell.angle_beta   90.00
_cell.angle_gamma   90.00
#
_symmetry.space_group_name_H-M   'P 1'
#
loop_
_entity.id
_entity.type
_entity.pdbx_description
1 polymer ?
#
loop_
_entity_poly.entity_id
_entity_poly.type
_entity_poly.pdbx_seq_one_letter_code
_entity_poly.pdbx_strand_id
1 'polypeptide(L)' 'LLHIADSIEQCGPVWAYRCFAVERFCGSLLRTIRNHQFPFACLDRHIKDVAQLDQIKTWY' A
#
# COMPACT_ATOMS: atom_id res chain seq x y z
N LEU A 1 -0.90 -25.05 -11.60
CA LEU A 1 -1.86 -24.05 -12.14
C LEU A 1 -3.27 -24.17 -11.52
N LEU A 2 -3.72 -25.35 -11.08
CA LEU A 2 -5.06 -25.54 -10.51
C LEU A 2 -5.28 -24.82 -9.16
N HIS A 3 -4.24 -24.69 -8.32
CA HIS A 3 -4.33 -24.01 -7.02
C HIS A 3 -4.60 -22.50 -7.10
N ILE A 4 -4.28 -21.86 -8.23
CA ILE A 4 -4.49 -20.42 -8.39
C ILE A 4 -5.99 -20.12 -8.59
N ALA A 5 -6.71 -20.99 -9.31
CA ALA A 5 -8.15 -20.84 -9.52
C ALA A 5 -8.94 -21.02 -8.22
N ASP A 6 -8.57 -22.03 -7.42
CA ASP A 6 -9.19 -22.30 -6.12
C ASP A 6 -8.97 -21.15 -5.12
N SER A 7 -7.75 -20.59 -5.09
CA SER A 7 -7.46 -19.39 -4.29
C SER A 7 -8.19 -18.13 -4.78
N ILE A 8 -8.50 -18.03 -6.08
CA ILE A 8 -9.26 -16.92 -6.66
C ILE A 8 -10.76 -17.04 -6.33
N GLU A 9 -11.29 -18.25 -6.27
CA GLU A 9 -12.68 -18.48 -5.88
C GLU A 9 -12.90 -18.18 -4.39
N GLN A 10 -11.97 -18.59 -3.52
CA GLN A 10 -12.07 -18.38 -2.07
C GLN A 10 -11.77 -16.94 -1.62
N CYS A 11 -10.79 -16.26 -2.23
CA CYS A 11 -10.37 -14.90 -1.83
C CYS A 11 -10.80 -13.80 -2.80
N GLY A 12 -11.50 -14.14 -3.89
CA GLY A 12 -11.71 -13.25 -5.02
C GLY A 12 -10.47 -13.15 -5.91
N PRO A 13 -10.59 -12.55 -7.11
CA PRO A 13 -9.45 -12.40 -8.02
C PRO A 13 -8.29 -11.73 -7.31
N VAL A 14 -7.08 -12.31 -7.41
CA VAL A 14 -5.88 -11.73 -6.81
C VAL A 14 -5.69 -10.26 -7.23
N TRP A 15 -6.09 -9.92 -8.46
CA TRP A 15 -6.10 -8.56 -8.97
C TRP A 15 -7.12 -7.68 -8.25
N ALA A 16 -8.31 -8.17 -7.93
CA ALA A 16 -9.34 -7.41 -7.23
C ALA A 16 -8.97 -7.18 -5.76
N TYR A 17 -8.42 -8.19 -5.09
CA TYR A 17 -7.92 -8.05 -3.71
C TYR A 17 -6.76 -7.05 -3.64
N ARG A 18 -5.80 -7.17 -4.57
CA ARG A 18 -4.66 -6.24 -4.64
C ARG A 18 -5.08 -4.84 -5.09
N CYS A 19 -6.01 -4.72 -6.04
CA CYS A 19 -6.55 -3.44 -6.49
C CYS A 19 -7.24 -2.74 -5.32
N PHE A 20 -8.12 -3.44 -4.59
CA PHE A 20 -8.81 -2.88 -3.43
C PHE A 20 -7.86 -2.44 -2.30
N ALA A 21 -6.81 -3.22 -2.01
CA ALA A 21 -5.79 -2.84 -1.03
C ALA A 21 -5.00 -1.61 -1.48
N VAL A 22 -4.61 -1.56 -2.77
CA VAL A 22 -3.90 -0.42 -3.36
C VAL A 22 -4.80 0.82 -3.42
N GLU A 23 -6.09 0.67 -3.70
CA GLU A 23 -7.07 1.77 -3.73
C GLU A 23 -7.31 2.34 -2.33
N ARG A 24 -7.48 1.50 -1.31
CA ARG A 24 -7.59 1.96 0.08
C ARG A 24 -6.31 2.62 0.57
N PHE A 25 -5.16 2.04 0.26
CA PHE A 25 -3.87 2.62 0.57
C PHE A 25 -3.74 3.97 -0.12
N CYS A 26 -3.92 4.04 -1.44
CA CYS A 26 -3.86 5.27 -2.22
C CYS A 26 -4.86 6.32 -1.72
N GLY A 27 -6.09 5.94 -1.38
CA GLY A 27 -7.08 6.84 -0.78
C GLY A 27 -6.66 7.42 0.57
N SER A 28 -6.05 6.60 1.43
CA SER A 28 -5.48 7.06 2.71
C SER A 28 -4.25 7.96 2.50
N LEU A 29 -3.42 7.66 1.50
CA LEU A 29 -2.27 8.48 1.13
C LEU A 29 -2.71 9.82 0.56
N LEU A 30 -3.69 9.83 -0.36
CA LEU A 30 -4.30 11.03 -0.94
C LEU A 30 -4.87 11.96 0.15
N ARG A 31 -5.48 11.40 1.20
CA ARG A 31 -5.96 12.19 2.35
C ARG A 31 -4.82 12.82 3.18
N THR A 32 -3.63 12.22 3.15
CA THR A 32 -2.43 12.71 3.84
C THR A 32 -1.69 13.79 3.03
N ILE A 33 -1.98 13.88 1.72
CA ILE A 33 -1.45 14.90 0.83
C ILE A 33 -2.09 16.24 1.16
N ARG A 34 -1.42 17.01 2.02
CA ARG A 34 -1.80 18.39 2.38
C ARG A 34 -1.24 19.43 1.40
N ASN A 35 -0.31 19.04 0.52
CA ASN A 35 0.34 19.93 -0.42
C ASN A 35 -0.02 19.53 -1.86
N HIS A 36 -0.72 20.42 -2.56
CA HIS A 36 -1.19 20.17 -3.93
C HIS A 36 -0.09 20.38 -4.98
N GLN A 37 1.01 21.06 -4.62
CA GLN A 37 2.07 21.43 -5.56
C GLN A 37 3.05 20.28 -5.82
N PHE A 38 3.33 19.45 -4.80
CA PHE A 38 4.21 18.27 -4.90
C PHE A 38 3.66 17.07 -4.12
N PRO A 39 2.54 16.49 -4.56
CA PRO A 39 1.83 15.44 -3.83
C PRO A 39 2.66 14.17 -3.61
N PHE A 40 3.45 13.77 -4.61
CA PHE A 40 4.23 12.53 -4.56
C PHE A 40 5.58 12.67 -3.83
N ALA A 41 6.20 13.86 -3.86
CA ALA A 41 7.50 14.08 -3.24
C ALA A 41 7.42 14.11 -1.70
N CYS A 42 6.39 14.75 -1.15
CA CYS A 42 6.14 14.75 0.29
C CYS A 42 5.75 13.36 0.81
N LEU A 43 5.03 12.61 -0.01
CA LEU A 43 4.53 11.27 0.31
C LEU A 43 5.65 10.23 0.33
N ASP A 44 6.51 10.23 -0.70
CA ASP A 44 7.71 9.37 -0.75
C ASP A 44 8.61 9.58 0.46
N ARG A 45 8.85 10.84 0.86
CA ARG A 45 9.62 11.16 2.07
C ARG A 45 8.98 10.59 3.33
N HIS A 46 7.66 10.73 3.48
CA HIS A 46 6.94 10.25 4.66
C HIS A 46 6.94 8.72 4.75
N ILE A 47 6.72 8.03 3.63
CA ILE A 47 6.74 6.55 3.58
C ILE A 47 8.15 6.05 3.90
N LYS A 48 9.19 6.69 3.36
CA LYS A 48 10.58 6.34 3.67
C LYS A 48 10.89 6.49 5.15
N ASP A 49 10.50 7.61 5.76
CA ASP A 49 10.71 7.85 7.19
C ASP A 49 10.03 6.78 8.06
N VAL A 50 8.74 6.49 7.80
CA VAL A 50 8.00 5.44 8.50
C VAL A 50 8.64 4.07 8.30
N ALA A 51 9.04 3.71 7.08
CA ALA A 51 9.68 2.45 6.78
C ALA A 51 11.05 2.31 7.47
N GLN A 52 11.83 3.39 7.52
CA GLN A 52 13.11 3.39 8.24
C GLN A 52 12.91 3.21 9.74
N LEU A 53 11.93 3.88 10.34
CA LEU A 53 11.60 3.72 11.76
C LEU A 53 11.09 2.30 12.08
N ASP A 54 10.25 1.73 11.20
CA ASP A 54 9.75 0.36 11.34
C ASP A 54 10.88 -0.68 11.21
N GLN A 55 11.81 -0.48 10.26
CA GLN A 55 13.00 -1.32 10.17
C GLN A 55 13.83 -1.22 11.44
N ILE A 56 14.16 -0.02 11.92
CA ILE A 56 14.95 0.16 13.16
C ILE A 56 14.27 -0.53 14.35
N LYS A 57 12.93 -0.43 14.46
CA LYS A 57 12.14 -1.11 15.49
C LYS A 57 12.14 -2.64 15.33
N THR A 58 12.25 -3.16 14.11
CA THR A 58 12.35 -4.60 13.85
C THR A 58 13.71 -5.15 14.28
N TRP A 59 14.76 -4.33 14.24
CA TRP A 59 16.12 -4.72 14.66
C TRP A 59 16.34 -4.69 16.18
N TYR A 60 15.43 -4.11 16.96
CA TYR A 60 15.56 -3.92 18.42
C TYR A 60 14.40 -4.57 19.18
#